data_AF-A0A6G1GIM3-F1
#
_entry.id   AF-A0A6G1GIM3-F1
#
_cell.length_a   1.000
_cell.length_b   1.000
_cell.length_c   1.000
_cell.angle_alpha   90.00
_cell.angle_beta   90.00
_cell.angle_gamma   90.00
#
_symmetry.space_group_name_H-M   'P 1'
#
loop_
_entity.id
_entity.type
_entity.pdbx_description
1 polymer ?
#
loop_
_entity_poly.entity_id
_entity_poly.type
_entity_poly.pdbx_seq_one_letter_code
_entity_poly.pdbx_strand_id
1 'polypeptide(L)'
;MDDFRRVFEIDFHHRVLICLPCQYAVIPSHVKTHLQTQHKRLSIQQRNDFVSKVEGTTELAKSHADIVYPLPTEPPIPSIPVYFDGLRCDSVDANGERCQYICRTIYRMQEHCKREHQWVNRQTR
;
A
#
# COMPACT_ATOMS: atom_id res chain seq x y z
N MET A 1 -11.38 -11.88 -22.79
CA MET A 1 -12.03 -11.02 -21.79
C MET A 1 -11.34 -11.29 -20.46
N ASP A 2 -10.66 -10.28 -19.93
CA ASP A 2 -10.11 -10.35 -18.56
C ASP A 2 -11.29 -10.17 -17.61
N ASP A 3 -11.53 -11.16 -16.76
CA ASP A 3 -12.60 -11.16 -15.77
C ASP A 3 -12.15 -10.41 -14.51
N PHE A 4 -13.04 -9.60 -13.94
CA PHE A 4 -12.74 -8.79 -12.74
C PHE A 4 -12.13 -9.63 -11.61
N ARG A 5 -12.63 -10.85 -11.37
CA ARG A 5 -12.17 -11.72 -10.28
C ARG A 5 -10.80 -12.34 -10.53
N ARG A 6 -10.26 -12.24 -11.76
CA ARG A 6 -8.87 -12.64 -12.07
C ARG A 6 -7.87 -11.55 -11.71
N VAL A 7 -8.33 -10.31 -11.61
CA VAL A 7 -7.47 -9.15 -11.32
C VAL A 7 -7.63 -8.70 -9.88
N PHE A 8 -8.87 -8.65 -9.38
CA PHE A 8 -9.18 -8.16 -8.05
C PHE A 8 -9.90 -9.18 -7.19
N GLU A 9 -9.49 -9.20 -5.93
CA GLU A 9 -10.22 -9.75 -4.81
C GLU A 9 -10.68 -8.60 -3.90
N ILE A 10 -11.88 -8.68 -3.35
CA ILE A 10 -12.38 -7.70 -2.37
C ILE A 10 -12.12 -8.25 -0.98
N ASP A 11 -11.35 -7.51 -0.17
CA ASP A 11 -11.16 -7.80 1.23
C ASP A 11 -12.01 -6.83 2.06
N PHE A 12 -13.17 -7.31 2.54
CA PHE A 12 -14.10 -6.50 3.32
C PHE A 12 -13.61 -6.19 4.74
N HIS A 13 -12.71 -7.01 5.28
CA HIS A 13 -12.15 -6.82 6.63
C HIS A 13 -11.26 -5.57 6.68
N HIS A 14 -10.34 -5.48 5.71
CA HIS A 14 -9.42 -4.36 5.54
C HIS A 14 -10.01 -3.24 4.67
N ARG A 15 -11.18 -3.50 4.04
CA ARG A 15 -11.96 -2.58 3.19
C ARG A 15 -11.20 -2.13 1.95
N VAL A 16 -10.43 -3.02 1.34
CA VAL A 16 -9.56 -2.74 0.18
C VAL A 16 -9.78 -3.73 -0.96
N LEU A 17 -9.29 -3.38 -2.14
CA LEU A 17 -9.18 -4.30 -3.27
C LEU A 17 -7.76 -4.84 -3.33
N ILE A 18 -7.61 -6.15 -3.36
CA ILE A 18 -6.31 -6.78 -3.56
C ILE A 18 -6.14 -7.05 -5.06
N CYS A 19 -5.19 -6.36 -5.69
CA CYS A 19 -4.79 -6.67 -7.05
C CYS A 19 -3.92 -7.94 -7.04
N LEU A 20 -4.43 -9.06 -7.52
CA LEU A 20 -3.75 -10.35 -7.47
C LEU A 20 -2.44 -10.38 -8.29
N PRO A 21 -2.39 -9.83 -9.52
CA PRO A 21 -1.14 -9.84 -10.31
C PRO A 21 -0.06 -8.92 -9.73
N CYS A 22 -0.44 -7.80 -9.11
CA CYS A 22 0.49 -6.87 -8.48
C CYS A 22 0.78 -7.20 -7.01
N GLN A 23 -0.03 -8.09 -6.42
CA GLN A 23 -0.03 -8.43 -5.00
C GLN A 23 -0.06 -7.19 -4.10
N TYR A 24 -1.00 -6.29 -4.38
CA TYR A 24 -1.03 -4.95 -3.76
C TYR A 24 -2.46 -4.51 -3.45
N ALA A 25 -2.64 -3.87 -2.29
CA ALA A 25 -3.92 -3.33 -1.85
C ALA A 25 -4.19 -1.94 -2.48
N VAL A 26 -5.36 -1.76 -3.09
CA VAL A 26 -5.77 -0.56 -3.81
C VAL A 26 -7.11 -0.08 -3.27
N ILE A 27 -7.22 1.21 -2.97
CA ILE A 27 -8.50 1.85 -2.63
C ILE A 27 -9.27 2.23 -3.92
N PRO A 28 -10.61 2.27 -3.90
CA PRO A 28 -11.46 2.62 -5.04
C PRO A 28 -10.99 3.83 -5.86
N SER A 29 -10.67 4.94 -5.18
CA SER A 29 -10.23 6.18 -5.82
C SER A 29 -8.92 6.04 -6.60
N HIS A 30 -8.10 5.03 -6.29
CA HIS A 30 -6.81 4.76 -6.93
C HIS A 30 -6.87 3.65 -7.99
N VAL A 31 -7.99 2.91 -8.10
CA VAL A 31 -8.13 1.79 -9.05
C VAL A 31 -7.89 2.24 -10.49
N LYS A 32 -8.46 3.37 -10.90
CA LYS A 32 -8.30 3.89 -12.26
C LYS A 32 -6.82 4.11 -12.61
N THR A 33 -6.09 4.85 -11.76
CA THR A 33 -4.67 5.14 -11.96
C THR A 33 -3.81 3.88 -11.87
N HIS A 34 -4.13 2.97 -10.94
CA HIS A 34 -3.46 1.69 -10.81
C HIS A 34 -3.59 0.85 -12.09
N LEU A 35 -4.81 0.69 -12.62
CA LEU A 35 -5.06 -0.05 -13.87
C LEU A 35 -4.37 0.60 -15.07
N GLN A 36 -4.32 1.93 -15.14
CA GLN A 36 -3.62 2.63 -16.23
C GLN A 36 -2.11 2.44 -16.20
N THR A 37 -1.51 2.35 -15.01
CA THR A 37 -0.06 2.27 -14.84
C THR A 37 0.46 0.83 -14.88
N GLN A 38 -0.21 -0.08 -14.15
CA GLN A 38 0.22 -1.47 -13.96
C GLN A 38 -0.44 -2.45 -14.95
N HIS A 39 -1.64 -2.14 -15.46
CA HIS A 39 -2.41 -3.04 -16.34
C HIS A 39 -2.64 -2.44 -17.73
N LYS A 40 -1.54 -2.01 -18.39
CA LYS A 40 -1.57 -1.38 -19.72
C LYS A 40 -2.21 -2.23 -20.82
N ARG A 41 -2.25 -3.55 -20.66
CA ARG A 41 -2.87 -4.50 -21.60
C ARG A 41 -4.40 -4.52 -21.54
N LEU A 42 -5.01 -4.09 -20.44
CA LEU A 42 -6.46 -3.98 -20.36
C LEU A 42 -6.95 -2.86 -21.27
N SER A 43 -8.01 -3.12 -22.03
CA SER A 43 -8.66 -2.10 -22.85
C SER A 43 -9.30 -1.00 -21.98
N ILE A 44 -9.51 0.19 -22.55
CA ILE A 44 -10.18 1.30 -21.86
C ILE A 44 -11.55 0.89 -21.34
N GLN A 45 -12.32 0.15 -22.15
CA GLN A 45 -13.65 -0.32 -21.76
C GLN A 45 -13.60 -1.24 -20.54
N GLN A 46 -12.65 -2.18 -20.48
CA GLN A 46 -12.50 -3.07 -19.32
C GLN A 46 -12.08 -2.31 -18.06
N ARG A 47 -11.18 -1.33 -18.18
CA ARG A 47 -10.77 -0.52 -17.02
C ARG A 47 -11.96 0.27 -16.47
N ASN A 48 -12.78 0.84 -17.34
CA ASN A 48 -13.98 1.56 -16.93
C ASN A 48 -15.00 0.63 -16.27
N ASP A 49 -15.22 -0.57 -16.83
CA ASP A 49 -16.09 -1.59 -16.23
C ASP A 49 -15.63 -1.96 -14.81
N PHE A 50 -14.33 -2.19 -14.62
CA PHE A 50 -13.77 -2.52 -13.32
C PHE A 50 -13.94 -1.38 -12.31
N VAL A 51 -13.68 -0.13 -12.75
CA VAL A 51 -13.89 1.06 -11.91
C VAL A 51 -15.35 1.19 -11.51
N SER A 52 -16.30 1.08 -12.45
CA SER A 52 -17.74 1.18 -12.15
C SER A 52 -18.21 0.09 -11.17
N LYS A 53 -17.70 -1.13 -11.29
CA LYS A 53 -18.00 -2.23 -10.35
C LYS A 53 -17.49 -1.93 -8.95
N VAL A 54 -16.29 -1.36 -8.84
CA VAL A 54 -15.69 -0.95 -7.57
C VAL A 54 -16.44 0.21 -6.94
N GLU A 55 -16.79 1.24 -7.71
CA GLU A 55 -17.53 2.41 -7.22
C GLU A 55 -18.92 2.05 -6.68
N GLY A 56 -19.54 0.98 -7.20
CA GLY A 56 -20.79 0.42 -6.66
C GLY A 56 -20.66 -0.28 -5.30
N THR A 57 -19.45 -0.51 -4.80
CA THR A 57 -19.20 -1.23 -3.53
C THR A 57 -18.97 -0.24 -2.39
N THR A 58 -19.99 0.01 -1.58
CA THR A 58 -19.99 1.05 -0.52
C THR A 58 -19.17 0.70 0.71
N GLU A 59 -18.85 -0.58 0.92
CA GLU A 59 -18.11 -1.09 2.08
C GLU A 59 -16.60 -0.79 2.03
N LEU A 60 -16.07 -0.45 0.84
CA LEU A 60 -14.66 -0.15 0.65
C LEU A 60 -14.23 1.20 1.25
N ALA A 61 -12.96 1.30 1.63
CA ALA A 61 -12.34 2.51 2.17
C ALA A 61 -12.31 3.62 1.11
N LYS A 62 -12.88 4.79 1.41
CA LYS A 62 -12.92 5.92 0.45
C LYS A 62 -11.60 6.67 0.39
N SER A 63 -10.86 6.67 1.51
CA SER A 63 -9.56 7.30 1.65
C SER A 63 -8.60 6.40 2.44
N HIS A 64 -7.32 6.77 2.49
CA HIS A 64 -6.31 6.03 3.27
C HIS A 64 -6.60 6.01 4.77
N ALA A 65 -7.33 7.01 5.29
CA ALA A 65 -7.72 7.06 6.69
C ALA A 65 -8.84 6.05 7.04
N ASP A 66 -9.58 5.59 6.03
CA ASP A 66 -10.67 4.61 6.19
C ASP A 66 -10.18 3.16 6.09
N ILE A 67 -8.89 2.95 5.79
CA ILE A 67 -8.28 1.62 5.69
C ILE A 67 -8.16 1.04 7.09
N VAL A 68 -8.60 -0.20 7.25
CA VAL A 68 -8.36 -0.98 8.47
C VAL A 68 -7.04 -1.72 8.27
N TYR A 69 -6.01 -1.32 9.02
CA TYR A 69 -4.70 -1.99 8.98
C TYR A 69 -4.70 -3.22 9.89
N PRO A 70 -4.03 -4.32 9.48
CA PRO A 70 -3.90 -5.49 10.34
C PRO A 70 -3.07 -5.16 11.58
N LEU A 71 -3.49 -5.68 12.73
CA LEU A 71 -2.77 -5.63 13.98
C LEU A 71 -1.52 -6.54 13.91
N PRO A 72 -0.47 -6.27 14.72
CA PRO A 72 0.74 -7.10 14.74
C PRO A 72 0.51 -8.58 15.10
N THR A 73 -0.61 -8.89 15.75
CA THR A 73 -1.00 -10.25 16.15
C THR A 73 -1.86 -10.97 15.13
N GLU A 74 -2.36 -10.25 14.11
CA GLU A 74 -3.20 -10.83 13.06
C GLU A 74 -2.34 -11.51 11.99
N PRO A 75 -2.87 -12.57 11.35
CA PRO A 75 -2.16 -13.21 10.25
C PRO A 75 -1.99 -12.24 9.06
N PRO A 76 -0.98 -12.45 8.21
CA PRO A 76 -0.83 -11.68 6.98
C PRO A 76 -2.06 -11.76 6.08
N ILE A 77 -2.36 -10.67 5.39
CA ILE A 77 -3.43 -10.60 4.40
C ILE A 77 -3.09 -11.55 3.23
N PRO A 78 -3.98 -12.48 2.86
CA PRO A 78 -3.78 -13.36 1.72
C PRO A 78 -3.46 -12.58 0.44
N SER A 79 -2.70 -13.19 -0.48
CA SER A 79 -2.34 -12.60 -1.78
C SER A 79 -1.46 -11.34 -1.72
N ILE A 80 -1.10 -10.84 -0.53
CA ILE A 80 -0.11 -9.78 -0.33
C ILE A 80 1.18 -10.40 0.23
N PRO A 81 2.35 -10.18 -0.40
CA PRO A 81 3.61 -10.75 0.06
C PRO A 81 4.02 -10.16 1.40
N VAL A 82 4.47 -11.05 2.29
CA VAL A 82 5.15 -10.68 3.52
C VAL A 82 6.64 -10.59 3.25
N TYR A 83 7.23 -9.49 3.69
CA TYR A 83 8.66 -9.25 3.57
C TYR A 83 9.30 -9.25 4.96
N PHE A 84 10.43 -9.95 5.09
CA PHE A 84 11.17 -10.09 6.35
C PHE A 84 12.40 -9.18 6.41
N ASP A 85 12.71 -8.49 5.33
CA ASP A 85 13.81 -7.52 5.20
C ASP A 85 13.38 -6.08 5.57
N GLY A 86 12.36 -5.94 6.43
CA GLY A 86 11.88 -4.65 6.92
C GLY A 86 12.91 -3.96 7.82
N LEU A 87 13.19 -2.69 7.52
CA LEU A 87 14.00 -1.78 8.32
C LEU A 87 13.07 -0.84 9.08
N ARG A 88 13.13 -0.86 10.41
CA ARG A 88 12.43 0.11 11.26
C ARG A 88 13.38 1.26 11.62
N CYS A 89 12.87 2.48 11.63
CA CYS A 89 13.64 3.62 12.12
C CYS A 89 13.87 3.50 13.62
N ASP A 90 15.12 3.69 14.07
CA ASP A 90 15.50 3.61 15.49
C ASP A 90 15.55 5.00 16.17
N SER A 91 15.21 6.07 15.44
CA SER A 91 15.16 7.42 16.02
C SER A 91 14.11 7.52 17.12
N VAL A 92 14.47 8.28 18.16
CA VAL A 92 13.61 8.59 19.30
C VAL A 92 13.40 10.10 19.32
N ASP A 93 12.16 10.53 19.53
CA ASP A 93 11.83 11.95 19.62
C ASP A 93 12.19 12.54 21.01
N ALA A 94 11.92 13.84 21.19
CA ALA A 94 12.19 14.55 22.43
C ALA A 94 11.40 14.02 23.64
N ASN A 95 10.28 13.33 23.41
CA ASN A 95 9.43 12.74 24.45
C ASN A 95 9.83 11.29 24.77
N GLY A 96 10.85 10.75 24.11
CA GLY A 96 11.27 9.36 24.30
C GLY A 96 10.48 8.35 23.45
N GLU A 97 9.65 8.81 22.51
CA GLU A 97 8.84 7.93 21.67
C GLU A 97 9.65 7.46 20.44
N ARG A 98 9.63 6.15 20.18
CA ARG A 98 10.31 5.56 19.03
C ARG A 98 9.53 5.82 17.75
N CYS A 99 10.24 6.23 16.71
CA CYS A 99 9.67 6.32 15.36
C CYS A 99 9.08 4.96 14.93
N GLN A 100 7.90 5.00 14.33
CA GLN A 100 7.15 3.82 13.86
C GLN A 100 7.31 3.60 12.35
N TYR A 101 8.14 4.40 11.68
CA TYR A 101 8.37 4.28 10.25
C TYR A 101 9.13 2.99 9.91
N ILE A 102 8.62 2.26 8.92
CA ILE A 102 9.22 1.02 8.40
C ILE A 102 9.32 1.13 6.88
N CYS A 103 10.46 0.72 6.32
CA CYS A 103 10.67 0.60 4.88
C CYS A 103 11.57 -0.60 4.58
N ARG A 104 11.80 -0.92 3.30
CA ARG A 104 12.62 -2.09 2.92
C ARG A 104 14.00 -1.73 2.38
N THR A 105 14.27 -0.45 2.14
CA THR A 105 15.52 -0.04 1.51
C THR A 105 16.24 1.00 2.36
N ILE A 106 17.56 0.86 2.46
CA ILE A 106 18.43 1.79 3.19
C ILE A 106 18.27 3.21 2.63
N TYR A 107 18.13 3.35 1.30
CA TYR A 107 17.89 4.63 0.65
C TYR A 107 16.64 5.33 1.19
N ARG A 108 15.49 4.64 1.26
CA ARG A 108 14.25 5.20 1.82
C ARG A 108 14.39 5.54 3.29
N MET A 109 15.11 4.71 4.06
CA MET A 109 15.38 4.99 5.47
C MET A 109 16.22 6.27 5.63
N GLN A 110 17.26 6.45 4.82
CA GLN A 110 18.06 7.66 4.83
C GLN A 110 17.26 8.91 4.43
N GLU A 111 16.41 8.81 3.39
CA GLU A 111 15.50 9.90 3.02
C GLU A 111 14.57 10.27 4.18
N HIS A 112 13.96 9.27 4.83
CA HIS A 112 13.11 9.46 5.99
C HIS A 112 13.86 10.12 7.15
N CYS A 113 15.01 9.58 7.58
CA CYS A 113 15.79 10.15 8.69
C CYS A 113 16.26 11.58 8.41
N LYS A 114 16.60 11.92 7.17
CA LYS A 114 16.96 13.30 6.79
C LYS A 114 15.77 14.26 6.95
N ARG A 115 14.57 13.83 6.51
CA ARG A 115 13.38 14.69 6.49
C ARG A 115 12.72 14.82 7.86
N GLU A 116 12.53 13.69 8.55
CA GLU A 116 11.74 13.64 9.78
C GLU A 116 12.60 13.76 11.04
N HIS A 117 13.89 13.42 10.96
CA HIS A 117 14.81 13.41 12.12
C HIS A 117 16.03 14.30 11.93
N GLN A 118 16.05 15.11 10.86
CA GLN A 118 17.14 16.03 10.53
C GLN A 118 18.52 15.35 10.54
N TRP A 119 18.58 14.06 10.22
CA TRP A 119 19.82 13.30 10.28
C TRP A 119 20.80 13.82 9.24
N VAL A 120 21.98 14.22 9.70
CA VAL A 120 23.09 14.65 8.84
C VAL A 120 24.12 13.55 8.79
N ASN A 121 24.49 13.12 7.58
CA ASN A 121 25.58 12.17 7.41
C ASN A 121 26.90 12.84 7.85
N ARG A 122 27.47 12.38 8.97
CA ARG A 122 28.73 12.89 9.52
C ARG A 122 29.98 12.38 8.78
N GLN A 123 29.85 11.47 7.81
CA GLN A 123 30.96 11.10 6.94
C GLN A 123 31.16 12.17 5.87
N THR A 124 31.84 13.26 6.23
CA THR A 124 32.56 14.09 5.27
C THR A 124 33.72 13.28 4.71
N ARG A 125 33.75 13.12 3.39
CA ARG A 125 34.86 12.53 2.63
C ARG A 125 36.12 13.39 2.74
#